data_AF-A0AAE9EB91-F1
#
_entry.id   AF-A0AAE9EB91-F1
#
_cell.length_a   1.000
_cell.length_b   1.000
_cell.length_c   1.000
_cell.angle_alpha   90.00
_cell.angle_beta   90.00
_cell.angle_gamma   90.00
#
_symmetry.space_group_name_H-M   'P 1'
#
loop_
_entity.id
_entity.type
_entity.pdbx_description
1 polymer ?
#
loop_
_entity_poly.entity_id
_entity_poly.type
_entity_poly.pdbx_seq_one_letter_code
_entity_poly.pdbx_strand_id
1 'polypeptide(L)'
;MIYLRRLLLPQTPPTSTRNTFQVTILSSVHRNGATRRYSTNPDGAEENLGKFVRVETTGYSFVDPNGKRVAKYGIYWGKDDPRNGIRTLPDGSTNVAAMLAAILEAVNIAKEEEPPPSLLIYSDFTSSDTLLRDISGYAKRDFYTRNHDRKLKNAEILQEIFVAVQGLHLKIKHKPSKTQEDPINRVTTAILESASKKINKEEIRPKLTEQEKKADKEIEVGTSLDKTGNVVSKRNEEWPIVYVAVRCKENKGFISAGYCTHWPDGYIAGGKSFRYTPFPVTPFRAELAAIEEALKQTIDADLENVTIVTSSAHFMAGWQRRWIRTTEVHVPFTGKVFYDRICDLCERLKQVNFRYEEENSETDLGKELEKKCIQGLSYALVGKDKSEYELELDDLVREKEYRQEGIPVVRLYKTGTDLNAGYVFDGEEGVSCCGSPSALNRILEEAIARNYDAIIIRADSEKLIKSFEAHLEVWRRNGWRNSQHKRIAKSADWEKAWKLKQKIRLTWESMDIVDRDDRMQNKKIPVYVKT
;
A
#
# COMPACT_ATOMS: atom_id res chain seq x y z
N MET A 1 27.10 -41.89 -52.37
CA MET A 1 27.65 -40.96 -51.36
C MET A 1 26.51 -40.61 -50.41
N ILE A 2 26.63 -41.04 -49.16
CA ILE A 2 25.54 -41.14 -48.18
C ILE A 2 25.42 -39.82 -47.41
N TYR A 3 24.24 -39.20 -47.38
CA TYR A 3 23.91 -38.20 -46.37
C TYR A 3 22.79 -38.74 -45.46
N LEU A 4 23.21 -39.18 -44.28
CA LEU A 4 22.37 -39.70 -43.20
C LEU A 4 21.67 -38.57 -42.46
N ARG A 5 20.35 -38.71 -42.27
CA ARG A 5 19.58 -38.02 -41.23
C ARG A 5 20.04 -38.51 -39.85
N ARG A 6 20.27 -37.60 -38.91
CA ARG A 6 20.17 -37.89 -37.47
C ARG A 6 19.33 -36.82 -36.76
N LEU A 7 18.28 -37.31 -36.12
CA LEU A 7 17.53 -36.65 -35.04
C LEU A 7 18.46 -36.36 -33.86
N LEU A 8 18.34 -35.18 -33.27
CA LEU A 8 18.84 -34.88 -31.92
C LEU A 8 17.75 -34.15 -31.12
N LEU A 9 17.46 -34.72 -29.95
CA LEU A 9 16.49 -34.33 -28.93
C LEU A 9 16.79 -32.93 -28.36
N PRO A 10 15.79 -32.24 -27.77
CA PRO A 10 16.00 -30.98 -27.07
C PRO A 10 16.83 -31.21 -25.80
N GLN A 11 18.03 -30.64 -25.79
CA GLN A 11 18.88 -30.56 -24.60
C GLN A 11 18.32 -29.51 -23.65
N THR A 12 18.01 -29.91 -22.42
CA THR A 12 17.71 -29.02 -21.30
C THR A 12 18.94 -28.18 -20.97
N PRO A 13 18.82 -26.85 -20.79
CA PRO A 13 19.93 -26.05 -20.31
C PRO A 13 20.15 -26.28 -18.79
N PRO A 14 21.40 -26.33 -18.33
CA PRO A 14 21.74 -26.59 -16.95
C PRO A 14 21.41 -25.38 -16.05
N THR A 15 20.83 -25.68 -14.89
CA THR A 15 20.70 -24.79 -13.74
C THR A 15 22.08 -24.34 -13.25
N SER A 16 22.40 -23.05 -13.39
CA SER A 16 23.30 -22.38 -12.44
C SER A 16 23.12 -20.86 -12.48
N THR A 17 22.82 -20.35 -11.30
CA THR A 17 22.54 -18.97 -10.92
C THR A 17 23.75 -18.05 -11.06
N ARG A 18 23.64 -17.02 -11.91
CA ARG A 18 24.27 -15.71 -11.74
C ARG A 18 23.58 -14.71 -12.67
N ASN A 19 22.48 -14.13 -12.22
CA ASN A 19 21.85 -13.00 -12.92
C ASN A 19 22.78 -11.78 -12.85
N THR A 20 23.63 -11.64 -13.86
CA THR A 20 24.32 -10.40 -14.16
C THR A 20 23.34 -9.52 -14.93
N PHE A 21 22.66 -8.61 -14.22
CA PHE A 21 21.81 -7.62 -14.87
C PHE A 21 22.71 -6.55 -15.51
N GLN A 22 22.94 -6.66 -16.82
CA GLN A 22 23.45 -5.54 -17.62
C GLN A 22 22.29 -4.54 -17.84
N VAL A 23 22.46 -3.33 -17.28
CA VAL A 23 21.56 -2.21 -17.50
C VAL A 23 22.10 -1.36 -18.64
N THR A 24 21.30 -1.17 -19.69
CA THR A 24 21.57 -0.19 -20.74
C THR A 24 21.04 1.16 -20.28
N ILE A 25 21.92 2.04 -19.82
CA ILE A 25 21.60 3.45 -19.59
C ILE A 25 21.89 4.18 -20.89
N LEU A 26 20.86 4.65 -21.58
CA LEU A 26 21.01 5.58 -22.70
C LEU A 26 21.47 6.94 -22.15
N SER A 27 22.78 7.11 -21.97
CA SER A 27 23.37 8.43 -21.82
C SER A 27 23.64 9.02 -23.20
N SER A 28 22.96 10.10 -23.55
CA SER A 28 23.27 10.86 -24.76
C SER A 28 24.60 11.60 -24.56
N VAL A 29 25.72 10.93 -24.83
CA VAL A 29 27.03 11.58 -24.94
C VAL A 29 27.18 12.03 -26.39
N HIS A 30 26.89 13.31 -26.66
CA HIS A 30 27.41 13.96 -27.87
C HIS A 30 28.72 14.65 -27.51
N ARG A 31 29.83 13.99 -27.86
CA ARG A 31 31.10 14.68 -28.09
C ARG A 31 31.06 15.20 -29.52
N ASN A 32 31.13 16.51 -29.71
CA ASN A 32 31.90 17.11 -30.79
C ASN A 32 32.18 18.58 -30.46
N GLY A 33 33.47 18.92 -30.53
CA GLY A 33 33.95 20.28 -30.33
C GLY A 33 33.60 21.14 -31.54
N ALA A 34 32.98 22.28 -31.27
CA ALA A 34 33.10 23.47 -32.09
C ALA A 34 32.72 24.66 -31.21
N THR A 35 33.69 25.53 -30.94
CA THR A 35 33.50 26.79 -30.24
C THR A 35 32.59 27.68 -31.08
N ARG A 36 31.31 27.78 -30.71
CA ARG A 36 30.44 28.88 -31.15
C ARG A 36 29.95 29.65 -29.93
N ARG A 37 30.45 30.88 -29.80
CA ARG A 37 29.84 31.90 -28.95
C ARG A 37 28.42 32.14 -29.47
N TYR A 38 27.42 31.86 -28.64
CA TYR A 38 26.08 32.39 -28.85
C TYR A 38 25.63 33.14 -27.61
N SER A 39 25.15 34.35 -27.89
CA SER A 39 24.57 35.33 -26.99
C SER A 39 23.53 34.70 -26.08
N THR A 40 23.59 35.07 -24.81
CA THR A 40 22.58 34.78 -23.81
C THR A 40 21.26 35.44 -24.19
N ASN A 41 20.24 34.62 -24.49
CA ASN A 41 18.85 34.99 -24.34
C ASN A 41 18.24 34.02 -23.32
N PRO A 42 17.82 34.48 -22.12
CA PRO A 42 17.33 33.61 -21.05
C PRO A 42 15.94 33.01 -21.34
N ASP A 43 15.20 33.54 -22.32
CA ASP A 43 13.81 33.14 -22.59
C ASP A 43 13.66 31.90 -23.49
N GLY A 44 14.73 31.45 -24.16
CA GLY A 44 14.68 30.29 -25.07
C GLY A 44 14.91 28.93 -24.44
N ALA A 45 15.26 28.86 -23.14
CA ALA A 45 15.52 27.59 -22.46
C ALA A 45 14.24 26.86 -21.99
N GLU A 46 13.08 27.53 -22.03
CA GLU A 46 11.80 26.98 -21.55
C GLU A 46 11.07 26.08 -22.56
N GLU A 47 11.36 26.15 -23.86
CA GLU A 47 10.58 25.41 -24.87
C GLU A 47 10.80 23.88 -24.82
N ASN A 48 11.93 23.39 -24.30
CA ASN A 48 12.18 21.95 -24.13
C ASN A 48 11.72 21.38 -22.77
N LEU A 49 11.12 22.21 -21.90
CA LEU A 49 10.58 21.79 -20.60
C LEU A 49 9.12 21.30 -20.66
N GLY A 50 8.45 21.43 -21.81
CA GLY A 50 7.04 21.03 -22.00
C GLY A 50 6.74 19.53 -21.83
N LYS A 51 7.76 18.68 -21.63
CA LYS A 51 7.58 17.23 -21.36
C LYS A 51 7.73 16.83 -19.89
N PHE A 52 8.22 17.71 -19.01
CA PHE A 52 8.47 17.36 -17.61
C PHE A 52 7.45 18.00 -16.67
N VAL A 53 6.84 17.18 -15.82
CA VAL A 53 6.07 17.65 -14.65
C VAL A 53 7.06 18.16 -13.62
N ARG A 54 6.97 19.46 -13.31
CA ARG A 54 7.83 20.12 -12.32
C ARG A 54 7.30 19.85 -10.91
N VAL A 55 8.18 19.50 -9.98
CA VAL A 55 7.84 19.36 -8.56
C VAL A 55 8.94 19.96 -7.69
N GLU A 56 8.58 20.68 -6.63
CA GLU A 56 9.52 21.21 -5.65
C GLU A 56 9.38 20.44 -4.33
N THR A 57 10.51 20.04 -3.74
CA THR A 57 10.55 19.32 -2.46
C THR A 57 11.45 20.04 -1.46
N THR A 58 11.14 19.86 -0.18
CA THR A 58 11.95 20.40 0.92
C THR A 58 11.92 19.49 2.14
N GLY A 59 12.98 19.50 2.95
CA GLY A 59 13.03 18.80 4.23
C GLY A 59 13.74 19.60 5.32
N TYR A 60 13.14 19.66 6.51
CA TYR A 60 13.68 20.39 7.66
C TYR A 60 13.45 19.64 8.96
N SER A 61 14.23 19.98 9.99
CA SER A 61 14.08 19.42 11.34
C SER A 61 14.30 20.50 12.38
N PHE A 62 13.56 20.43 13.49
CA PHE A 62 13.69 21.32 14.63
C PHE A 62 13.54 20.53 15.93
N VAL A 63 13.88 21.15 17.06
CA VAL A 63 13.64 20.57 18.40
C VAL A 63 12.36 21.22 18.93
N ASP A 64 11.42 20.39 19.36
CA ASP A 64 10.17 20.86 19.95
C ASP A 64 10.39 21.38 21.39
N PRO A 65 9.39 22.01 22.02
CA PRO A 65 9.51 22.51 23.39
C PRO A 65 9.85 21.44 24.44
N ASN A 66 9.62 20.17 24.15
CA ASN A 66 9.90 19.04 25.03
C ASN A 66 11.32 18.46 24.81
N GLY A 67 12.16 19.12 24.02
CA GLY A 67 13.52 18.65 23.70
C GLY A 67 13.56 17.55 22.64
N LYS A 68 12.43 17.24 22.00
CA LYS A 68 12.30 16.15 21.03
C LYS A 68 12.57 16.65 19.62
N ARG A 69 13.46 15.95 18.90
CA ARG A 69 13.75 16.27 17.49
C ARG A 69 12.60 15.82 16.59
N VAL A 70 12.00 16.77 15.89
CA VAL A 70 10.92 16.57 14.92
C VAL A 70 11.43 16.93 13.53
N ALA A 71 11.22 16.05 12.54
CA ALA A 71 11.53 16.32 11.15
C ALA A 71 10.28 16.32 10.28
N LYS A 72 10.24 17.22 9.31
CA LYS A 72 9.12 17.42 8.40
C LYS A 72 9.63 17.65 7.00
N TYR A 73 8.82 17.28 6.02
CA TYR A 73 9.12 17.54 4.62
C TYR A 73 7.87 17.95 3.84
N GLY A 74 8.06 18.67 2.75
CA GLY A 74 6.99 19.17 1.89
C GLY A 74 7.21 18.82 0.43
N ILE A 75 6.11 18.62 -0.29
CA ILE A 75 6.09 18.40 -1.74
C ILE A 75 5.08 19.37 -2.35
N TYR A 76 5.52 20.11 -3.37
CA TYR A 76 4.72 21.10 -4.08
C TYR A 76 4.78 20.84 -5.59
N TRP A 77 3.65 20.48 -6.16
CA TRP A 77 3.45 20.15 -7.57
C TRP A 77 3.01 21.35 -8.40
N GLY A 78 2.50 22.39 -7.75
CA GLY A 78 1.98 23.58 -8.43
C GLY A 78 0.84 24.21 -7.64
N LYS A 79 0.39 25.37 -8.09
CA LYS A 79 -0.69 26.09 -7.42
C LYS A 79 -1.96 25.25 -7.45
N ASP A 80 -2.61 25.13 -6.29
CA ASP A 80 -3.87 24.41 -6.08
C ASP A 80 -3.86 22.90 -6.36
N ASP A 81 -2.70 22.29 -6.65
CA ASP A 81 -2.57 20.85 -6.92
C ASP A 81 -2.91 20.01 -5.68
N PRO A 82 -3.81 19.01 -5.79
CA PRO A 82 -4.25 18.21 -4.65
C PRO A 82 -3.13 17.34 -4.04
N ARG A 83 -2.03 17.10 -4.77
CA ARG A 83 -0.89 16.31 -4.27
C ARG A 83 0.05 17.11 -3.39
N ASN A 84 -0.18 18.42 -3.25
CA ASN A 84 0.60 19.28 -2.36
C ASN A 84 0.40 18.86 -0.91
N GLY A 85 1.48 18.86 -0.11
CA GLY A 85 1.33 18.60 1.32
C GLY A 85 2.63 18.59 2.10
N ILE A 86 2.48 18.63 3.42
CA ILE A 86 3.57 18.55 4.39
C ILE A 86 3.35 17.30 5.25
N ARG A 87 4.40 16.48 5.43
CA ARG A 87 4.37 15.29 6.27
C ARG A 87 5.43 15.35 7.36
N THR A 88 5.11 14.77 8.51
CA THR A 88 6.03 14.58 9.64
C THR A 88 6.66 13.20 9.55
N LEU A 89 7.97 13.11 9.75
CA LEU A 89 8.69 11.85 9.88
C LEU A 89 8.69 11.35 11.33
N PRO A 90 9.01 10.05 11.56
CA PRO A 90 9.22 9.53 12.91
C PRO A 90 10.22 10.37 13.69
N ASP A 91 10.02 10.39 15.00
CA ASP A 91 10.80 11.21 15.92
C ASP A 91 12.29 10.86 15.88
N GLY A 92 13.15 11.85 16.10
CA GLY A 92 14.60 11.68 16.00
C GLY A 92 15.15 11.77 14.56
N SER A 93 14.29 11.81 13.55
CA SER A 93 14.70 11.97 12.15
C SER A 93 15.50 13.25 11.90
N THR A 94 16.42 13.20 10.93
CA THR A 94 17.25 14.35 10.53
C THR A 94 16.60 15.14 9.39
N ASN A 95 17.06 16.38 9.18
CA ASN A 95 16.69 17.16 7.99
C ASN A 95 17.09 16.45 6.69
N VAL A 96 18.25 15.76 6.65
CA VAL A 96 18.67 14.99 5.47
C VAL A 96 17.72 13.82 5.19
N ALA A 97 17.30 13.10 6.23
CA ALA A 97 16.28 12.06 6.09
C ALA A 97 14.96 12.64 5.54
N ALA A 98 14.56 13.82 6.03
CA ALA A 98 13.37 14.53 5.54
C ALA A 98 13.48 14.92 4.06
N MET A 99 14.62 15.46 3.62
CA MET A 99 14.83 15.83 2.22
C MET A 99 14.80 14.61 1.28
N LEU A 100 15.47 13.51 1.67
CA LEU A 100 15.46 12.25 0.91
C LEU A 100 14.06 11.63 0.86
N ALA A 101 13.33 11.66 1.99
CA ALA A 101 11.96 11.19 2.05
C ALA A 101 11.03 12.01 1.13
N ALA A 102 11.23 13.32 1.04
CA ALA A 102 10.46 14.18 0.13
C ALA A 102 10.65 13.79 -1.34
N ILE A 103 11.90 13.52 -1.74
CA ILE A 103 12.23 13.06 -3.09
C ILE A 103 11.58 11.69 -3.36
N LEU A 104 11.76 10.74 -2.44
CA LEU A 104 11.18 9.40 -2.55
C LEU A 104 9.66 9.44 -2.70
N GLU A 105 9.00 10.24 -1.87
CA GLU A 105 7.56 10.36 -1.86
C GLU A 105 7.05 11.01 -3.15
N ALA A 106 7.73 12.03 -3.67
CA ALA A 106 7.36 12.66 -4.94
C ALA A 106 7.45 11.65 -6.10
N VAL A 107 8.49 10.81 -6.11
CA VAL A 107 8.62 9.71 -7.07
C VAL A 107 7.49 8.69 -6.92
N ASN A 108 7.17 8.28 -5.69
CA ASN A 108 6.11 7.31 -5.45
C ASN A 108 4.73 7.84 -5.90
N ILE A 109 4.40 9.09 -5.61
CA ILE A 109 3.15 9.73 -6.06
C ILE A 109 3.06 9.72 -7.59
N ALA A 110 4.14 10.05 -8.29
CA ALA A 110 4.16 10.03 -9.74
C ALA A 110 3.98 8.63 -10.35
N LYS A 111 4.51 7.59 -9.68
CA LYS A 111 4.36 6.20 -10.11
C LYS A 111 2.95 5.66 -10.00
N GLU A 112 2.10 6.32 -9.23
CA GLU A 112 0.69 5.96 -9.19
C GLU A 112 -0.04 6.33 -10.48
N GLU A 113 0.56 7.13 -11.36
CA GLU A 113 0.00 7.45 -12.68
C GLU A 113 0.46 6.46 -13.74
N GLU A 114 -0.42 6.17 -14.71
CA GLU A 114 -0.11 5.28 -15.83
C GLU A 114 -0.36 5.96 -17.19
N PRO A 115 0.66 6.10 -18.05
CA PRO A 115 2.08 5.91 -17.74
C PRO A 115 2.60 6.97 -16.76
N PRO A 116 3.65 6.67 -15.97
CA PRO A 116 4.25 7.65 -15.07
C PRO A 116 4.74 8.90 -15.83
N PRO A 117 4.53 10.12 -15.30
CA PRO A 117 5.01 11.33 -15.96
C PRO A 117 6.52 11.41 -15.93
N SER A 118 7.09 12.12 -16.90
CA SER A 118 8.49 12.53 -16.81
C SER A 118 8.63 13.60 -15.74
N LEU A 119 9.55 13.44 -14.76
CA LEU A 119 9.64 14.33 -13.60
C LEU A 119 10.87 15.24 -13.61
N LEU A 120 10.68 16.51 -13.24
CA LEU A 120 11.76 17.41 -12.87
C LEU A 120 11.59 17.84 -11.42
N ILE A 121 12.38 17.22 -10.54
CA ILE A 121 12.35 17.43 -9.10
C ILE A 121 13.38 18.49 -8.72
N TYR A 122 12.93 19.60 -8.15
CA TYR A 122 13.78 20.59 -7.50
C TYR A 122 13.81 20.31 -6.00
N SER A 123 14.99 20.06 -5.44
CA SER A 123 15.14 19.76 -4.02
C SER A 123 16.23 20.63 -3.39
N ASP A 124 16.05 20.97 -2.12
CA ASP A 124 17.05 21.66 -1.29
C ASP A 124 18.15 20.72 -0.76
N PHE A 125 18.10 19.44 -1.12
CA PHE A 125 19.18 18.50 -0.85
C PHE A 125 20.41 18.85 -1.70
N THR A 126 21.52 19.20 -1.07
CA THR A 126 22.74 19.71 -1.74
C THR A 126 23.35 18.76 -2.76
N SER A 127 23.16 17.44 -2.61
CA SER A 127 23.64 16.43 -3.56
C SER A 127 22.58 15.98 -4.57
N SER A 128 21.52 16.78 -4.78
CA SER A 128 20.42 16.47 -5.71
C SER A 128 20.89 16.17 -7.13
N ASP A 129 21.81 16.99 -7.66
CA ASP A 129 22.28 16.86 -9.04
C ASP A 129 23.07 15.57 -9.30
N THR A 130 23.67 15.00 -8.24
CA THR A 130 24.46 13.76 -8.33
C THR A 130 23.74 12.54 -7.76
N LEU A 131 22.60 12.73 -7.10
CA LEU A 131 21.92 11.69 -6.32
C LEU A 131 21.71 10.39 -7.12
N LEU A 132 21.14 10.47 -8.32
CA LEU A 132 20.84 9.27 -9.15
C LEU A 132 22.09 8.48 -9.55
N ARG A 133 23.18 9.17 -9.85
CA ARG A 133 24.47 8.56 -10.15
C ARG A 133 25.06 7.90 -8.90
N ASP A 134 25.01 8.62 -7.78
CA ASP A 134 25.65 8.20 -6.55
C ASP A 134 24.92 7.00 -5.92
N ILE A 135 23.57 7.00 -5.89
CA ILE A 135 22.77 5.85 -5.40
C ILE A 135 23.01 4.58 -6.22
N SER A 136 23.22 4.72 -7.54
CA SER A 136 23.57 3.58 -8.39
C SER A 136 24.94 2.99 -8.01
N GLY A 137 25.89 3.85 -7.63
CA GLY A 137 27.18 3.42 -7.07
C GLY A 137 27.05 2.81 -5.68
N TYR A 138 26.09 3.26 -4.87
CA TYR A 138 25.82 2.73 -3.53
C TYR A 138 25.17 1.35 -3.58
N ALA A 139 24.23 1.15 -4.50
CA ALA A 139 23.54 -0.14 -4.71
C ALA A 139 24.52 -1.28 -5.04
N LYS A 140 25.62 -1.00 -5.76
CA LYS A 140 26.66 -2.01 -6.08
C LYS A 140 27.39 -2.56 -4.86
N ARG A 141 27.31 -1.87 -3.72
CA ARG A 141 27.95 -2.25 -2.45
C ARG A 141 26.93 -2.35 -1.32
N ASP A 142 25.68 -2.69 -1.67
CA ASP A 142 24.57 -2.85 -0.75
C ASP A 142 24.40 -1.68 0.25
N PHE A 143 24.65 -0.46 -0.23
CA PHE A 143 24.58 0.76 0.56
C PHE A 143 25.51 0.77 1.79
N TYR A 144 26.64 0.07 1.72
CA TYR A 144 27.75 0.24 2.66
C TYR A 144 28.69 1.36 2.21
N THR A 145 29.52 1.82 3.15
CA THR A 145 30.68 2.67 2.86
C THR A 145 31.63 1.99 1.88
N ARG A 146 32.54 2.75 1.26
CA ARG A 146 33.48 2.20 0.27
C ARG A 146 34.37 1.09 0.85
N ASN A 147 34.70 1.19 2.14
CA ASN A 147 35.52 0.21 2.84
C ASN A 147 34.70 -0.95 3.43
N HIS A 148 33.37 -0.96 3.22
CA HIS A 148 32.43 -1.93 3.76
C HIS A 148 32.44 -2.04 5.30
N ASP A 149 32.96 -1.03 6.00
CA ASP A 149 33.07 -1.00 7.46
C ASP A 149 31.73 -0.70 8.15
N ARG A 150 30.83 0.06 7.49
CA ARG A 150 29.53 0.40 8.05
C ARG A 150 28.49 0.71 6.97
N LYS A 151 27.22 0.56 7.32
CA LYS A 151 26.11 0.95 6.45
C LYS A 151 26.04 2.48 6.31
N LEU A 152 25.67 2.97 5.13
CA LEU A 152 25.52 4.41 4.88
C LEU A 152 24.41 5.00 5.75
N LYS A 153 24.56 6.27 6.14
CA LYS A 153 23.48 7.00 6.80
C LYS A 153 22.27 7.08 5.86
N ASN A 154 21.08 6.85 6.40
CA ASN A 154 19.82 6.79 5.63
C ASN A 154 19.83 5.73 4.52
N ALA A 155 20.63 4.66 4.63
CA ALA A 155 20.74 3.62 3.61
C ALA A 155 19.40 3.04 3.19
N GLU A 156 18.46 2.87 4.12
CA GLU A 156 17.12 2.36 3.82
C GLU A 156 16.35 3.27 2.86
N ILE A 157 16.31 4.59 3.13
CA ILE A 157 15.64 5.56 2.24
C ILE A 157 16.36 5.62 0.89
N LEU A 158 17.70 5.57 0.87
CA LEU A 158 18.47 5.57 -0.38
C LEU A 158 18.21 4.32 -1.22
N GLN A 159 18.06 3.16 -0.58
CA GLN A 159 17.68 1.92 -1.22
C GLN A 159 16.25 1.99 -1.77
N GLU A 160 15.30 2.53 -1.01
CA GLU A 160 13.93 2.76 -1.48
C GLU A 160 13.91 3.70 -2.70
N ILE A 161 14.68 4.81 -2.69
CA ILE A 161 14.83 5.70 -3.84
C ILE A 161 15.39 4.94 -5.03
N PHE A 162 16.48 4.19 -4.84
CA PHE A 162 17.11 3.43 -5.93
C PHE A 162 16.13 2.47 -6.62
N VAL A 163 15.29 1.79 -5.86
CA VAL A 163 14.24 0.90 -6.41
C VAL A 163 13.12 1.72 -7.05
N ALA A 164 12.69 2.81 -6.42
CA ALA A 164 11.56 3.61 -6.88
C ALA A 164 11.82 4.25 -8.25
N VAL A 165 13.04 4.77 -8.48
CA VAL A 165 13.41 5.49 -9.71
C VAL A 165 13.62 4.60 -10.94
N GLN A 166 13.66 3.27 -10.78
CA GLN A 166 13.87 2.36 -11.91
C GLN A 166 12.75 2.48 -12.94
N GLY A 167 13.14 2.61 -14.22
CA GLY A 167 12.20 2.72 -15.34
C GLY A 167 11.51 4.07 -15.50
N LEU A 168 11.87 5.08 -14.70
CA LEU A 168 11.30 6.42 -14.78
C LEU A 168 12.22 7.39 -15.52
N HIS A 169 11.60 8.27 -16.31
CA HIS A 169 12.31 9.40 -16.91
C HIS A 169 12.25 10.61 -15.98
N LEU A 170 13.30 10.82 -15.18
CA LEU A 170 13.34 11.94 -14.24
C LEU A 170 14.70 12.63 -14.14
N LYS A 171 14.66 13.89 -13.73
CA LYS A 171 15.82 14.71 -13.39
C LYS A 171 15.62 15.29 -12.00
N ILE A 172 16.67 15.24 -11.17
CA ILE A 172 16.68 15.88 -9.85
C ILE A 172 17.71 17.00 -9.91
N LYS A 173 17.31 18.21 -9.53
CA LYS A 173 18.15 19.40 -9.53
C LYS A 173 18.19 20.03 -8.15
N HIS A 174 19.35 20.52 -7.75
CA HIS A 174 19.45 21.31 -6.54
C HIS A 174 18.82 22.70 -6.73
N LYS A 175 17.92 23.07 -5.81
CA LYS A 175 17.36 24.41 -5.69
C LYS A 175 17.11 24.71 -4.22
N PRO A 176 17.86 25.64 -3.60
CA PRO A 176 17.66 25.99 -2.20
C PRO A 176 16.21 26.39 -1.91
N SER A 177 15.66 25.88 -0.80
CA SER A 177 14.34 26.23 -0.29
C SER A 177 14.36 27.55 0.49
N LYS A 178 15.53 27.92 1.03
CA LYS A 178 15.82 29.18 1.70
C LYS A 178 17.05 29.81 1.06
N THR A 179 17.07 31.13 0.96
CA THR A 179 18.23 31.91 0.52
C THR A 179 18.56 32.97 1.57
N GLN A 180 19.68 33.67 1.42
CA GLN A 180 19.99 34.79 2.33
C GLN A 180 19.01 35.96 2.16
N GLU A 181 18.50 36.16 0.94
CA GLU A 181 17.55 37.22 0.59
C GLU A 181 16.10 36.85 0.98
N ASP A 182 15.75 35.56 0.89
CA ASP A 182 14.47 35.02 1.34
C ASP A 182 14.71 33.87 2.34
N PRO A 183 14.72 34.16 3.66
CA PRO A 183 15.01 33.17 4.69
C PRO A 183 13.83 32.22 4.95
N ILE A 184 12.65 32.52 4.39
CA ILE A 184 11.45 31.72 4.55
C ILE A 184 11.53 30.54 3.57
N ASN A 185 11.07 29.36 4.00
CA ASN A 185 11.09 28.18 3.13
C ASN A 185 9.99 28.31 2.06
N ARG A 186 10.41 28.64 0.83
CA ARG A 186 9.53 28.86 -0.33
C ARG A 186 8.55 27.73 -0.57
N VAL A 187 9.00 26.48 -0.47
CA VAL A 187 8.18 25.29 -0.76
C VAL A 187 7.09 25.14 0.29
N THR A 188 7.43 25.26 1.58
CA THR A 188 6.41 25.22 2.64
C THR A 188 5.44 26.39 2.53
N THR A 189 5.92 27.60 2.23
CA THR A 189 5.06 28.77 2.07
C THR A 189 4.09 28.59 0.91
N ALA A 190 4.56 28.13 -0.25
CA ALA A 190 3.71 27.88 -1.40
C ALA A 190 2.60 26.85 -1.11
N ILE A 191 2.91 25.80 -0.33
CA ILE A 191 1.91 24.81 0.12
C ILE A 191 0.92 25.47 1.08
N LEU A 192 1.41 26.20 2.09
CA LEU A 192 0.58 26.83 3.11
C LEU A 192 -0.31 27.94 2.55
N GLU A 193 0.17 28.75 1.61
CA GLU A 193 -0.62 29.78 0.92
C GLU A 193 -1.72 29.18 0.04
N SER A 194 -1.41 28.08 -0.66
CA SER A 194 -2.39 27.33 -1.45
C SER A 194 -3.48 26.72 -0.55
N ALA A 195 -3.15 26.33 0.68
CA ALA A 195 -4.10 25.82 1.65
C ALA A 195 -4.93 26.95 2.30
N SER A 196 -4.27 28.04 2.70
CA SER A 196 -4.88 29.15 3.45
C SER A 196 -5.91 29.95 2.63
N LYS A 197 -5.75 30.02 1.30
CA LYS A 197 -6.76 30.63 0.41
C LYS A 197 -8.00 29.76 0.20
N LYS A 198 -7.96 28.47 0.56
CA LYS A 198 -9.08 27.55 0.33
C LYS A 198 -10.15 27.62 1.43
N ILE A 199 -9.87 28.03 2.68
CA ILE A 199 -10.84 27.85 3.79
C ILE A 199 -10.79 28.97 4.86
N ASN A 200 -11.95 29.61 5.12
CA ASN A 200 -12.22 30.30 6.39
C ASN A 200 -12.48 29.22 7.47
N LYS A 201 -11.93 29.42 8.67
CA LYS A 201 -11.94 28.48 9.81
C LYS A 201 -13.26 27.69 9.98
N GLU A 202 -13.12 26.37 10.21
CA GLU A 202 -14.15 25.38 10.64
C GLU A 202 -14.97 24.63 9.57
N GLU A 203 -14.57 24.59 8.29
CA GLU A 203 -15.27 23.74 7.32
C GLU A 203 -14.80 22.26 7.41
N ILE A 204 -15.71 21.39 7.86
CA ILE A 204 -15.54 19.92 8.00
C ILE A 204 -15.81 19.19 6.66
N ARG A 205 -16.38 19.87 5.66
CA ARG A 205 -16.65 19.35 4.32
C ARG A 205 -15.58 19.82 3.32
N PRO A 206 -15.14 18.94 2.38
CA PRO A 206 -14.16 19.33 1.37
C PRO A 206 -14.76 20.31 0.34
N LYS A 207 -13.99 21.34 -0.03
CA LYS A 207 -14.30 22.15 -1.22
C LYS A 207 -13.85 21.40 -2.46
N LEU A 208 -14.80 21.21 -3.38
CA LEU A 208 -14.58 20.57 -4.67
C LEU A 208 -13.54 21.35 -5.48
N THR A 209 -12.55 20.64 -6.01
CA THR A 209 -11.64 21.07 -7.07
C THR A 209 -12.41 21.41 -8.34
N GLU A 210 -11.82 22.19 -9.25
CA GLU A 210 -12.46 22.52 -10.54
C GLU A 210 -12.80 21.27 -11.37
N GLN A 211 -12.06 20.17 -11.18
CA GLN A 211 -12.36 18.88 -11.81
C GLN A 211 -13.58 18.19 -11.18
N GLU A 212 -13.68 18.22 -9.85
CA GLU A 212 -14.83 17.69 -9.12
C GLU A 212 -16.10 18.50 -9.47
N LYS A 213 -16.01 19.83 -9.53
CA LYS A 213 -17.11 20.70 -10.00
C LYS A 213 -17.55 20.45 -11.43
N LYS A 214 -16.62 20.04 -12.32
CA LYS A 214 -16.95 19.66 -13.69
C LYS A 214 -17.65 18.30 -13.73
N ALA A 215 -17.20 17.35 -12.91
CA ALA A 215 -17.83 16.03 -12.80
C ALA A 215 -19.25 16.10 -12.20
N ASP A 216 -19.49 16.99 -11.23
CA ASP A 216 -20.82 17.26 -10.67
C ASP A 216 -21.84 17.74 -11.72
N LYS A 217 -21.38 18.34 -12.83
CA LYS A 217 -22.25 18.73 -13.95
C LYS A 217 -22.52 17.60 -14.93
N GLU A 218 -21.76 16.51 -14.88
CA GLU A 218 -21.82 15.38 -15.81
C GLU A 218 -22.63 14.20 -15.24
N ILE A 219 -22.76 14.06 -13.93
CA ILE A 219 -23.44 12.93 -13.27
C ILE A 219 -24.65 13.44 -12.48
N GLU A 220 -25.84 12.96 -12.83
CA GLU A 220 -27.08 13.30 -12.12
C GLU A 220 -27.27 12.47 -10.85
N VAL A 221 -27.84 13.08 -9.79
CA VAL A 221 -28.16 12.40 -8.53
C VAL A 221 -29.08 11.21 -8.79
N GLY A 222 -28.74 10.07 -8.19
CA GLY A 222 -29.44 8.79 -8.37
C GLY A 222 -28.86 7.91 -9.48
N THR A 223 -27.93 8.41 -10.30
CA THR A 223 -27.23 7.62 -11.31
C THR A 223 -26.56 6.40 -10.68
N SER A 224 -26.81 5.22 -11.26
CA SER A 224 -26.19 3.97 -10.85
C SER A 224 -25.33 3.41 -11.98
N LEU A 225 -24.11 2.98 -11.66
CA LEU A 225 -23.16 2.39 -12.59
C LEU A 225 -22.85 0.95 -12.16
N ASP A 226 -22.80 0.03 -13.12
CA ASP A 226 -22.37 -1.34 -12.87
C ASP A 226 -20.85 -1.44 -12.63
N LYS A 227 -20.37 -2.66 -12.31
CA LYS A 227 -18.96 -2.95 -12.10
C LYS A 227 -18.04 -2.75 -13.32
N THR A 228 -18.61 -2.43 -14.49
CA THR A 228 -17.89 -2.13 -15.74
C THR A 228 -18.02 -0.67 -16.18
N GLY A 229 -18.80 0.13 -15.43
CA GLY A 229 -19.02 1.55 -15.67
C GLY A 229 -20.24 1.88 -16.54
N ASN A 230 -21.12 0.92 -16.84
CA ASN A 230 -22.33 1.21 -17.62
C ASN A 230 -23.48 1.67 -16.72
N VAL A 231 -24.34 2.54 -17.25
CA VAL A 231 -25.52 3.03 -16.52
C VAL A 231 -26.55 1.92 -16.33
N VAL A 232 -27.02 1.75 -15.11
CA VAL A 232 -28.05 0.79 -14.71
C VAL A 232 -29.38 1.51 -14.56
N SER A 233 -30.38 1.12 -15.36
CA SER A 233 -31.68 1.80 -15.46
C SER A 233 -32.72 1.35 -14.43
N LYS A 234 -32.47 0.28 -13.66
CA LYS A 234 -33.36 -0.18 -12.59
C LYS A 234 -32.60 -0.40 -11.29
N ARG A 235 -33.11 0.20 -10.20
CA ARG A 235 -32.67 -0.08 -8.84
C ARG A 235 -33.04 -1.51 -8.49
N ASN A 236 -32.09 -2.26 -7.97
CA ASN A 236 -32.37 -3.56 -7.38
C ASN A 236 -32.50 -3.38 -5.86
N GLU A 237 -33.73 -3.42 -5.36
CA GLU A 237 -34.06 -3.14 -3.95
C GLU A 237 -33.67 -4.29 -3.00
N GLU A 238 -33.34 -5.46 -3.55
CA GLU A 238 -32.96 -6.64 -2.77
C GLU A 238 -31.47 -6.67 -2.40
N TRP A 239 -30.64 -5.80 -2.99
CA TRP A 239 -29.20 -5.84 -2.76
C TRP A 239 -28.81 -5.10 -1.49
N PRO A 240 -27.90 -5.67 -0.67
CA PRO A 240 -27.31 -4.97 0.46
C PRO A 240 -26.76 -3.60 0.05
N ILE A 241 -27.09 -2.57 0.82
CA ILE A 241 -26.64 -1.21 0.59
C ILE A 241 -25.57 -0.84 1.62
N VAL A 242 -24.47 -0.27 1.14
CA VAL A 242 -23.42 0.30 1.98
C VAL A 242 -23.16 1.74 1.58
N TYR A 243 -23.19 2.64 2.56
CA TYR A 243 -22.87 4.05 2.38
C TYR A 243 -21.41 4.28 2.73
N VAL A 244 -20.73 5.08 1.92
CA VAL A 244 -19.36 5.53 2.19
C VAL A 244 -19.32 7.04 2.37
N ALA A 245 -18.54 7.51 3.33
CA ALA A 245 -18.38 8.94 3.58
C ALA A 245 -16.96 9.28 4.02
N VAL A 246 -16.60 10.54 3.85
CA VAL A 246 -15.29 11.09 4.18
C VAL A 246 -15.43 12.45 4.84
N ARG A 247 -14.56 12.73 5.80
CA ARG A 247 -14.34 14.07 6.35
C ARG A 247 -12.86 14.41 6.38
N CYS A 248 -12.52 15.62 5.98
CA CYS A 248 -11.17 16.15 6.06
C CYS A 248 -11.09 17.27 7.10
N LYS A 249 -9.97 17.35 7.79
CA LYS A 249 -9.67 18.43 8.74
C LYS A 249 -8.28 18.97 8.44
N GLU A 250 -8.21 20.27 8.19
CA GLU A 250 -6.95 21.00 8.10
C GLU A 250 -6.56 21.59 9.46
N ASN A 251 -5.30 21.45 9.84
CA ASN A 251 -4.73 22.12 11.00
C ASN A 251 -3.34 22.66 10.66
N LYS A 252 -3.19 23.98 10.57
CA LYS A 252 -1.91 24.66 10.29
C LYS A 252 -1.20 24.11 9.04
N GLY A 253 -1.94 23.88 7.95
CA GLY A 253 -1.41 23.32 6.70
C GLY A 253 -1.22 21.81 6.66
N PHE A 254 -1.60 21.09 7.72
CA PHE A 254 -1.66 19.62 7.71
C PHE A 254 -3.09 19.19 7.46
N ILE A 255 -3.30 18.45 6.37
CA ILE A 255 -4.60 17.85 6.05
C ILE A 255 -4.63 16.45 6.66
N SER A 256 -5.72 16.16 7.35
CA SER A 256 -6.06 14.84 7.84
C SER A 256 -7.41 14.41 7.30
N ALA A 257 -7.61 13.11 7.10
CA ALA A 257 -8.89 12.59 6.64
C ALA A 257 -9.31 11.36 7.47
N GLY A 258 -10.60 11.30 7.77
CA GLY A 258 -11.27 10.12 8.28
C GLY A 258 -12.33 9.69 7.27
N TYR A 259 -12.51 8.38 7.13
CA TYR A 259 -13.51 7.81 6.23
C TYR A 259 -14.24 6.66 6.91
N CYS A 260 -15.42 6.32 6.42
CA CYS A 260 -16.21 5.24 6.99
C CYS A 260 -16.99 4.45 5.94
N THR A 261 -17.44 3.28 6.38
CA THR A 261 -18.50 2.50 5.76
C THR A 261 -19.67 2.44 6.73
N HIS A 262 -20.90 2.42 6.22
CA HIS A 262 -22.10 2.25 7.03
C HIS A 262 -23.09 1.32 6.33
N TRP A 263 -23.53 0.30 7.06
CA TRP A 263 -24.48 -0.71 6.61
C TRP A 263 -25.78 -0.55 7.41
N PRO A 264 -26.83 0.08 6.85
CA PRO A 264 -28.08 0.32 7.57
C PRO A 264 -28.76 -0.97 8.01
N ASP A 265 -28.66 -2.00 7.17
CA ASP A 265 -29.31 -3.29 7.38
C ASP A 265 -28.52 -4.23 8.32
N GLY A 266 -27.42 -3.74 8.91
CA GLY A 266 -26.72 -4.46 9.98
C GLY A 266 -25.84 -5.64 9.55
N TYR A 267 -25.71 -5.94 8.26
CA TYR A 267 -24.84 -7.02 7.73
C TYR A 267 -23.43 -7.04 8.33
N ILE A 268 -22.89 -5.87 8.67
CA ILE A 268 -21.55 -5.70 9.25
C ILE A 268 -21.62 -4.71 10.41
N ALA A 269 -22.37 -5.04 11.47
CA ALA A 269 -22.42 -4.28 12.74
C ALA A 269 -22.52 -2.74 12.56
N GLY A 270 -23.30 -2.28 11.58
CA GLY A 270 -23.47 -0.85 11.27
C GLY A 270 -22.29 -0.16 10.58
N GLY A 271 -21.28 -0.90 10.13
CA GLY A 271 -20.09 -0.41 9.41
C GLY A 271 -18.97 0.15 10.29
N LYS A 272 -17.85 0.54 9.68
CA LYS A 272 -16.58 0.84 10.38
C LYS A 272 -16.06 2.25 10.09
N SER A 273 -15.24 2.76 11.01
CA SER A 273 -14.58 4.06 10.93
C SER A 273 -13.07 3.87 10.73
N PHE A 274 -12.43 4.74 9.96
CA PHE A 274 -11.00 4.60 9.62
C PHE A 274 -10.29 5.96 9.55
N ARG A 275 -9.01 5.94 9.93
CA ARG A 275 -8.07 7.04 9.67
C ARG A 275 -7.43 6.83 8.31
N TYR A 276 -7.49 7.83 7.44
CA TYR A 276 -6.73 7.79 6.19
C TYR A 276 -5.26 8.14 6.47
N THR A 277 -4.38 7.20 6.16
CA THR A 277 -2.93 7.28 6.41
C THR A 277 -2.07 7.51 5.16
N PRO A 278 -2.44 7.07 3.93
CA PRO A 278 -1.58 7.27 2.77
C PRO A 278 -1.38 8.76 2.44
N PHE A 279 -0.27 9.09 1.79
CA PHE A 279 0.04 10.45 1.35
C PHE A 279 0.05 10.51 -0.19
N PRO A 280 -0.44 11.59 -0.82
CA PRO A 280 -1.08 12.77 -0.23
C PRO A 280 -2.44 12.45 0.41
N VAL A 281 -2.77 13.22 1.44
CA VAL A 281 -4.08 13.18 2.08
C VAL A 281 -5.01 14.12 1.34
N THR A 282 -5.91 13.54 0.55
CA THR A 282 -6.91 14.27 -0.25
C THR A 282 -8.29 13.69 0.00
N PRO A 283 -9.36 14.50 -0.07
CA PRO A 283 -10.73 14.00 0.04
C PRO A 283 -11.00 12.84 -0.93
N PHE A 284 -10.72 13.04 -2.21
CA PHE A 284 -10.94 12.02 -3.23
C PHE A 284 -10.23 10.68 -2.95
N ARG A 285 -8.95 10.68 -2.58
CA ARG A 285 -8.27 9.42 -2.23
C ARG A 285 -8.84 8.74 -0.98
N ALA A 286 -9.30 9.51 0.00
CA ALA A 286 -9.99 8.94 1.15
C ALA A 286 -11.36 8.36 0.76
N GLU A 287 -12.05 8.93 -0.24
CA GLU A 287 -13.29 8.38 -0.78
C GLU A 287 -13.04 7.06 -1.50
N LEU A 288 -11.99 7.01 -2.33
CA LEU A 288 -11.56 5.76 -2.98
C LEU A 288 -11.20 4.68 -1.96
N ALA A 289 -10.56 5.05 -0.85
CA ALA A 289 -10.29 4.12 0.25
C ALA A 289 -11.56 3.62 0.93
N ALA A 290 -12.57 4.49 1.10
CA ALA A 290 -13.87 4.10 1.66
C ALA A 290 -14.61 3.11 0.75
N ILE A 291 -14.59 3.36 -0.56
CA ILE A 291 -15.16 2.45 -1.58
C ILE A 291 -14.43 1.10 -1.57
N GLU A 292 -13.10 1.11 -1.57
CA GLU A 292 -12.27 -0.10 -1.47
C GLU A 292 -12.62 -0.92 -0.21
N GLU A 293 -12.77 -0.24 0.92
CA GLU A 293 -13.08 -0.88 2.20
C GLU A 293 -14.51 -1.44 2.25
N ALA A 294 -15.48 -0.76 1.63
CA ALA A 294 -16.85 -1.27 1.47
C ALA A 294 -16.88 -2.58 0.65
N LEU A 295 -16.08 -2.66 -0.42
CA LEU A 295 -15.94 -3.89 -1.22
C LEU A 295 -15.25 -5.02 -0.44
N LYS A 296 -14.17 -4.72 0.30
CA LYS A 296 -13.51 -5.70 1.17
C LYS A 296 -14.49 -6.27 2.20
N GLN A 297 -15.24 -5.39 2.85
CA GLN A 297 -16.26 -5.75 3.81
C GLN A 297 -17.35 -6.65 3.20
N THR A 298 -17.79 -6.36 1.98
CA THR A 298 -18.75 -7.18 1.23
C THR A 298 -18.22 -8.61 1.04
N ILE A 299 -16.97 -8.74 0.60
CA ILE A 299 -16.30 -10.03 0.37
C ILE A 299 -16.06 -10.80 1.67
N ASP A 300 -15.71 -10.08 2.74
CA ASP A 300 -15.47 -10.66 4.07
C ASP A 300 -16.78 -11.16 4.70
N ALA A 301 -17.91 -10.53 4.38
CA ALA A 301 -19.24 -10.96 4.77
C ALA A 301 -19.84 -12.05 3.85
N ASP A 302 -19.06 -12.58 2.90
CA ASP A 302 -19.47 -13.59 1.92
C ASP A 302 -20.72 -13.18 1.10
N LEU A 303 -20.91 -11.87 0.87
CA LEU A 303 -21.98 -11.35 0.04
C LEU A 303 -21.58 -11.42 -1.44
N GLU A 304 -22.53 -11.80 -2.31
CA GLU A 304 -22.26 -11.92 -3.75
C GLU A 304 -22.51 -10.62 -4.54
N ASN A 305 -23.42 -9.78 -4.04
CA ASN A 305 -23.86 -8.54 -4.69
C ASN A 305 -23.95 -7.40 -3.67
N VAL A 306 -23.66 -6.16 -4.10
CA VAL A 306 -23.73 -4.97 -3.23
C VAL A 306 -24.01 -3.70 -4.05
N THR A 307 -24.73 -2.76 -3.44
CA THR A 307 -24.83 -1.38 -3.90
C THR A 307 -24.03 -0.46 -2.98
N ILE A 308 -22.99 0.18 -3.52
CA ILE A 308 -22.16 1.14 -2.81
C ILE A 308 -22.66 2.54 -3.15
N VAL A 309 -23.14 3.26 -2.15
CA VAL A 309 -23.63 4.64 -2.27
C VAL A 309 -22.50 5.60 -1.91
N THR A 310 -22.16 6.50 -2.82
CA THR A 310 -21.10 7.50 -2.67
C THR A 310 -21.58 8.89 -3.07
N SER A 311 -21.07 9.91 -2.38
CA SER A 311 -21.26 11.32 -2.72
C SER A 311 -20.22 11.88 -3.69
N SER A 312 -19.33 11.02 -4.22
CA SER A 312 -18.26 11.43 -5.12
C SER A 312 -18.69 11.34 -6.59
N ALA A 313 -19.18 12.45 -7.17
CA ALA A 313 -19.45 12.49 -8.61
C ALA A 313 -18.16 12.30 -9.43
N HIS A 314 -17.02 12.73 -8.88
CA HIS A 314 -15.72 12.54 -9.52
C HIS A 314 -15.35 11.06 -9.68
N PHE A 315 -15.59 10.25 -8.65
CA PHE A 315 -15.46 8.80 -8.77
C PHE A 315 -16.39 8.25 -9.84
N MET A 316 -17.66 8.66 -9.84
CA MET A 316 -18.67 8.17 -10.77
C MET A 316 -18.31 8.47 -12.23
N ALA A 317 -17.92 9.71 -12.54
CA ALA A 317 -17.47 10.11 -13.87
C ALA A 317 -16.19 9.39 -14.30
N GLY A 318 -15.23 9.21 -13.37
CA GLY A 318 -14.02 8.44 -13.61
C GLY A 318 -14.31 6.96 -13.90
N TRP A 319 -15.21 6.36 -13.13
CA TRP A 319 -15.61 4.96 -13.23
C TRP A 319 -16.31 4.67 -14.57
N GLN A 320 -17.24 5.54 -14.96
CA GLN A 320 -17.92 5.48 -16.25
C GLN A 320 -16.94 5.54 -17.44
N ARG A 321 -15.85 6.30 -17.28
CA ARG A 321 -14.78 6.44 -18.28
C ARG A 321 -13.68 5.37 -18.16
N ARG A 322 -13.83 4.41 -17.26
CA ARG A 322 -12.83 3.35 -16.98
C ARG A 322 -11.44 3.91 -16.65
N TRP A 323 -11.41 5.04 -15.96
CA TRP A 323 -10.17 5.74 -15.59
C TRP A 323 -9.27 6.15 -16.78
N ILE A 324 -9.82 6.22 -18.00
CA ILE A 324 -9.09 6.62 -19.20
C ILE A 324 -9.00 8.15 -19.25
N ARG A 325 -7.78 8.66 -19.48
CA ARG A 325 -7.55 10.10 -19.70
C ARG A 325 -8.14 10.53 -21.04
N THR A 326 -8.96 11.58 -21.02
CA THR A 326 -9.64 12.10 -22.21
C THR A 326 -8.98 13.36 -22.78
N THR A 327 -7.97 13.93 -22.10
CA THR A 327 -7.29 15.17 -22.50
C THR A 327 -5.79 14.97 -22.66
N GLU A 328 -5.18 15.67 -23.62
CA GLU A 328 -3.73 15.66 -23.85
C GLU A 328 -2.94 16.45 -22.79
N VAL A 329 -3.59 17.41 -22.12
CA VAL A 329 -2.99 18.16 -21.00
C VAL A 329 -2.77 17.20 -19.83
N HIS A 330 -1.56 17.20 -19.25
CA HIS A 330 -1.28 16.48 -18.01
C HIS A 330 -2.07 17.14 -16.87
N VAL A 331 -3.21 16.54 -16.54
CA VAL A 331 -3.96 16.86 -15.34
C VAL A 331 -3.83 15.67 -14.40
N PRO A 332 -3.36 15.86 -13.16
CA PRO A 332 -3.10 14.75 -12.26
C PRO A 332 -4.39 14.02 -11.94
N PHE A 333 -4.56 12.86 -12.56
CA PHE A 333 -5.66 11.95 -12.29
C PHE A 333 -5.17 10.93 -11.27
N THR A 334 -5.14 11.35 -10.00
CA THR A 334 -4.58 10.56 -8.90
C THR A 334 -5.52 9.43 -8.49
N GLY A 335 -4.96 8.29 -8.06
CA GLY A 335 -5.75 7.18 -7.52
C GLY A 335 -5.96 5.99 -8.46
N LYS A 336 -5.22 5.89 -9.57
CA LYS A 336 -5.23 4.69 -10.44
C LYS A 336 -4.94 3.40 -9.65
N VAL A 337 -4.03 3.45 -8.67
CA VAL A 337 -3.78 2.31 -7.75
C VAL A 337 -5.02 1.93 -6.93
N PHE A 338 -5.88 2.89 -6.57
CA PHE A 338 -7.17 2.56 -5.95
C PHE A 338 -8.13 2.00 -6.99
N TYR A 339 -8.21 2.59 -8.19
CA TYR A 339 -9.04 2.08 -9.27
C TYR A 339 -8.75 0.61 -9.59
N ASP A 340 -7.47 0.25 -9.77
CA ASP A 340 -7.08 -1.14 -10.06
C ASP A 340 -7.46 -2.08 -8.92
N ARG A 341 -7.32 -1.64 -7.66
CA ARG A 341 -7.76 -2.42 -6.49
C ARG A 341 -9.28 -2.56 -6.43
N ILE A 342 -10.02 -1.51 -6.76
CA ILE A 342 -11.49 -1.54 -6.82
C ILE A 342 -11.93 -2.50 -7.94
N CYS A 343 -11.29 -2.48 -9.12
CA CYS A 343 -11.51 -3.45 -10.19
C CYS A 343 -11.25 -4.89 -9.73
N ASP A 344 -10.08 -5.15 -9.12
CA ASP A 344 -9.73 -6.47 -8.57
C ASP A 344 -10.79 -6.99 -7.59
N LEU A 345 -11.35 -6.11 -6.74
CA LEU A 345 -12.38 -6.47 -5.78
C LEU A 345 -13.74 -6.68 -6.47
N CYS A 346 -14.11 -5.85 -7.43
CA CYS A 346 -15.34 -5.99 -8.22
C CYS A 346 -15.37 -7.29 -9.03
N GLU A 347 -14.23 -7.78 -9.53
CA GLU A 347 -14.14 -9.06 -10.24
C GLU A 347 -14.48 -10.27 -9.36
N ARG A 348 -14.27 -10.14 -8.04
CA ARG A 348 -14.55 -11.20 -7.07
C ARG A 348 -16.01 -11.29 -6.67
N LEU A 349 -16.80 -10.27 -6.99
CA LEU A 349 -18.23 -10.19 -6.72
C LEU A 349 -19.02 -10.48 -7.99
N LYS A 350 -20.20 -11.11 -7.85
CA LYS A 350 -21.05 -11.41 -9.00
C LYS A 350 -21.51 -10.11 -9.64
N GLN A 351 -22.08 -9.20 -8.86
CA GLN A 351 -22.51 -7.89 -9.33
C GLN A 351 -22.20 -6.79 -8.30
N VAL A 352 -21.84 -5.60 -8.78
CA VAL A 352 -21.60 -4.41 -7.96
C VAL A 352 -22.21 -3.22 -8.66
N ASN A 353 -22.96 -2.43 -7.90
CA ASN A 353 -23.46 -1.14 -8.37
C ASN A 353 -22.85 -0.01 -7.53
N PHE A 354 -22.38 1.03 -8.20
CA PHE A 354 -22.03 2.29 -7.57
C PHE A 354 -23.16 3.28 -7.82
N ARG A 355 -23.66 3.93 -6.77
CA ARG A 355 -24.76 4.89 -6.88
C ARG A 355 -24.31 6.25 -6.36
N TYR A 356 -24.58 7.28 -7.15
CA TYR A 356 -24.35 8.66 -6.76
C TYR A 356 -25.54 9.20 -5.95
N GLU A 357 -25.29 9.63 -4.72
CA GLU A 357 -26.26 10.35 -3.91
C GLU A 357 -25.60 11.51 -3.17
N GLU A 358 -26.30 12.63 -3.06
CA GLU A 358 -25.84 13.75 -2.25
C GLU A 358 -26.02 13.46 -0.75
N GLU A 359 -25.02 13.82 0.05
CA GLU A 359 -25.06 13.60 1.49
C GLU A 359 -25.82 14.73 2.21
N ASN A 360 -26.96 14.38 2.81
CA ASN A 360 -27.75 15.29 3.65
C ASN A 360 -27.43 15.09 5.14
N SER A 361 -26.72 16.06 5.75
CA SER A 361 -26.29 16.00 7.16
C SER A 361 -27.43 16.11 8.17
N GLU A 362 -28.61 16.57 7.76
CA GLU A 362 -29.74 16.71 8.67
C GLU A 362 -30.46 15.37 8.93
N THR A 363 -30.28 14.42 8.02
CA THR A 363 -30.85 13.07 8.14
C THR A 363 -30.12 12.25 9.20
N ASP A 364 -30.81 11.27 9.80
CA ASP A 364 -30.20 10.35 10.78
C ASP A 364 -29.01 9.59 10.18
N LEU A 365 -29.12 9.20 8.91
CA LEU A 365 -28.04 8.61 8.15
C LEU A 365 -26.83 9.55 8.03
N GLY A 366 -27.05 10.80 7.62
CA GLY A 366 -25.98 11.80 7.49
C GLY A 366 -25.27 12.06 8.82
N LYS A 367 -26.02 12.14 9.93
CA LYS A 367 -25.46 12.31 11.28
C LYS A 367 -24.60 11.11 11.69
N GLU A 368 -25.04 9.89 11.39
CA GLU A 368 -24.28 8.68 11.72
C GLU A 368 -23.00 8.56 10.86
N LEU A 369 -23.08 8.90 9.56
CA LEU A 369 -21.90 8.97 8.66
C LEU A 369 -20.89 10.00 9.16
N GLU A 370 -21.35 11.19 9.55
CA GLU A 370 -20.51 12.24 10.11
C GLU A 370 -19.83 11.81 11.40
N LYS A 371 -20.59 11.24 12.35
CA LYS A 371 -20.07 10.71 13.60
C LYS A 371 -18.96 9.66 13.37
N LYS A 372 -19.17 8.72 12.45
CA LYS A 372 -18.15 7.70 12.11
C LYS A 372 -16.91 8.31 11.47
N CYS A 373 -17.06 9.28 10.56
CA CYS A 373 -15.90 9.97 9.97
C CYS A 373 -15.09 10.76 11.01
N ILE A 374 -15.77 11.44 11.94
CA ILE A 374 -15.14 12.16 13.05
C ILE A 374 -14.41 11.18 13.98
N GLN A 375 -14.99 10.01 14.25
CA GLN A 375 -14.32 8.94 14.98
C GLN A 375 -13.06 8.45 14.24
N GLY A 376 -13.13 8.27 12.91
CA GLY A 376 -11.96 7.95 12.10
C GLY A 376 -10.87 9.03 12.16
N LEU A 377 -11.25 10.31 12.25
CA LEU A 377 -10.32 11.42 12.45
C LEU A 377 -9.65 11.41 13.84
N SER A 378 -10.30 10.86 14.87
CA SER A 378 -9.72 10.80 16.22
C SER A 378 -8.73 9.65 16.40
N TYR A 379 -8.79 8.63 15.54
CA TYR A 379 -7.84 7.54 15.56
C TYR A 379 -6.41 8.01 15.24
N ALA A 380 -5.45 7.41 15.93
CA ALA A 380 -4.03 7.67 15.71
C ALA A 380 -3.68 7.37 14.24
N LEU A 381 -2.75 8.15 13.69
CA LEU A 381 -2.10 7.76 12.44
C LEU A 381 -1.30 6.49 12.73
N VAL A 382 -1.85 5.34 12.35
CA VAL A 382 -1.07 4.11 12.23
C VAL A 382 -0.10 4.39 11.08
N GLY A 383 1.10 4.85 11.43
CA GLY A 383 2.17 5.08 10.48
C GLY A 383 2.63 3.75 9.89
N LYS A 384 3.79 3.78 9.21
CA LYS A 384 4.60 2.57 8.98
C LYS A 384 5.12 2.02 10.33
N ASP A 385 4.23 1.82 11.30
CA ASP A 385 4.52 1.07 12.50
C ASP A 385 4.73 -0.36 12.05
N LYS A 386 6.01 -0.70 11.90
CA LYS A 386 6.44 -2.05 11.59
C LYS A 386 6.60 -2.86 12.86
N SER A 387 6.24 -2.35 14.05
CA SER A 387 6.28 -3.14 15.29
C SER A 387 5.48 -4.44 15.13
N GLU A 388 4.37 -4.41 14.39
CA GLU A 388 3.61 -5.62 14.02
C GLU A 388 4.44 -6.64 13.20
N TYR A 389 5.44 -6.22 12.44
CA TYR A 389 6.41 -7.11 11.75
C TYR A 389 7.63 -7.47 12.62
N GLU A 390 7.86 -6.72 13.70
CA GLU A 390 9.00 -6.86 14.60
C GLU A 390 8.64 -7.63 15.89
N LEU A 391 7.41 -8.16 15.99
CA LEU A 391 7.01 -9.05 17.09
C LEU A 391 7.95 -10.26 17.15
N GLU A 392 8.51 -10.50 18.33
CA GLU A 392 9.38 -11.65 18.56
C GLU A 392 8.56 -12.92 18.75
N LEU A 393 9.17 -14.09 18.52
CA LEU A 393 8.44 -15.36 18.58
C LEU A 393 7.84 -15.59 19.98
N ASP A 394 8.57 -15.21 21.03
CA ASP A 394 8.18 -15.38 22.43
C ASP A 394 6.91 -14.60 22.79
N ASP A 395 6.64 -13.49 22.11
CA ASP A 395 5.41 -12.70 22.29
C ASP A 395 4.18 -13.36 21.63
N LEU A 396 4.41 -14.29 20.69
CA LEU A 396 3.37 -14.91 19.86
C LEU A 396 3.00 -16.33 20.31
N VAL A 397 3.84 -16.97 21.13
CA VAL A 397 3.65 -18.36 21.58
C VAL A 397 3.34 -18.45 23.06
N ARG A 398 2.71 -19.56 23.47
CA ARG A 398 2.51 -19.93 24.87
C ARG A 398 3.38 -21.12 25.23
N GLU A 399 3.80 -21.19 26.48
CA GLU A 399 4.52 -22.36 27.00
C GLU A 399 3.56 -23.53 27.28
N LYS A 400 4.09 -24.76 27.22
CA LYS A 400 3.35 -26.01 27.45
C LYS A 400 2.59 -26.04 28.78
N GLU A 401 3.13 -25.35 29.77
CA GLU A 401 2.63 -25.36 31.15
C GLU A 401 1.31 -24.59 31.30
N TYR A 402 0.98 -23.72 30.34
CA TYR A 402 -0.25 -22.92 30.33
C TYR A 402 -1.37 -23.54 29.47
N ARG A 403 -1.26 -24.82 29.13
CA ARG A 403 -2.30 -25.54 28.40
C ARG A 403 -3.58 -25.59 29.21
N GLN A 404 -4.68 -25.20 28.58
CA GLN A 404 -6.01 -25.38 29.16
C GLN A 404 -6.47 -26.81 28.90
N GLU A 405 -7.01 -27.47 29.92
CA GLU A 405 -7.57 -28.81 29.78
C GLU A 405 -8.72 -28.83 28.76
N GLY A 406 -8.78 -29.89 27.95
CA GLY A 406 -9.82 -30.09 26.96
C GLY A 406 -9.61 -29.39 25.61
N ILE A 407 -8.56 -28.57 25.45
CA ILE A 407 -8.24 -27.98 24.15
C ILE A 407 -7.39 -28.96 23.31
N PRO A 408 -7.85 -29.34 22.09
CA PRO A 408 -7.09 -30.22 21.22
C PRO A 408 -5.78 -29.60 20.77
N VAL A 409 -4.73 -30.42 20.77
CA VAL A 409 -3.38 -30.06 20.32
C VAL A 409 -3.16 -30.66 18.93
N VAL A 410 -2.56 -29.86 18.05
CA VAL A 410 -2.17 -30.25 16.70
C VAL A 410 -0.69 -29.98 16.53
N ARG A 411 0.07 -30.98 16.10
CA ARG A 411 1.50 -30.82 15.75
C ARG A 411 1.64 -30.67 14.25
N LEU A 412 2.26 -29.58 13.81
CA LEU A 412 2.54 -29.26 12.42
C LEU A 412 4.06 -29.26 12.18
N TYR A 413 4.51 -30.10 11.25
CA TYR A 413 5.92 -30.30 10.92
C TYR A 413 6.23 -29.74 9.52
N LYS A 414 7.26 -28.91 9.41
CA LYS A 414 7.69 -28.33 8.14
C LYS A 414 8.44 -29.32 7.26
N THR A 415 8.50 -29.01 5.98
CA THR A 415 9.31 -29.74 5.00
C THR A 415 10.79 -29.42 5.15
N GLY A 416 11.66 -30.42 4.89
CA GLY A 416 13.11 -30.24 4.85
C GLY A 416 13.84 -30.48 6.18
N THR A 417 13.17 -31.10 7.15
CA THR A 417 13.75 -31.61 8.41
C THR A 417 13.95 -33.13 8.33
N ASP A 418 14.49 -33.72 9.40
CA ASP A 418 14.59 -35.18 9.60
C ASP A 418 13.23 -35.85 9.90
N LEU A 419 12.16 -35.05 10.01
CA LEU A 419 10.81 -35.48 10.37
C LEU A 419 9.88 -35.53 9.14
N ASN A 420 8.83 -36.36 9.22
CA ASN A 420 7.81 -36.44 8.19
C ASN A 420 7.00 -35.13 8.15
N ALA A 421 6.95 -34.48 6.99
CA ALA A 421 6.18 -33.25 6.80
C ALA A 421 4.68 -33.52 6.78
N GLY A 422 3.92 -32.76 7.55
CA GLY A 422 2.50 -33.00 7.73
C GLY A 422 1.98 -32.45 9.05
N TYR A 423 0.77 -32.85 9.41
CA TYR A 423 0.22 -32.55 10.73
C TYR A 423 -0.45 -33.77 11.36
N VAL A 424 -0.62 -33.72 12.67
CA VAL A 424 -1.29 -34.78 13.44
C VAL A 424 -2.02 -34.15 14.62
N PHE A 425 -3.29 -34.53 14.81
CA PHE A 425 -4.04 -34.26 16.03
C PHE A 425 -3.62 -35.27 17.11
N ASP A 426 -3.41 -34.82 18.34
CA ASP A 426 -2.94 -35.67 19.43
C ASP A 426 -3.82 -36.92 19.58
N GLY A 427 -3.19 -38.09 19.47
CA GLY A 427 -3.88 -39.38 19.59
C GLY A 427 -4.40 -39.97 18.28
N GLU A 428 -4.27 -39.28 17.16
CA GLU A 428 -4.86 -39.69 15.88
C GLU A 428 -3.83 -40.07 14.81
N GLU A 429 -4.30 -40.51 13.64
CA GLU A 429 -3.46 -40.74 12.47
C GLU A 429 -2.98 -39.41 11.86
N GLY A 430 -1.72 -39.39 11.41
CA GLY A 430 -1.12 -38.20 10.84
C GLY A 430 -1.48 -38.01 9.36
N VAL A 431 -1.59 -36.76 8.94
CA VAL A 431 -1.85 -36.39 7.54
C VAL A 431 -0.56 -35.89 6.91
N SER A 432 -0.10 -36.60 5.88
CA SER A 432 1.05 -36.15 5.08
C SER A 432 0.64 -34.99 4.19
N CYS A 433 1.30 -33.84 4.35
CA CYS A 433 1.05 -32.69 3.48
C CYS A 433 2.26 -31.75 3.45
N CYS A 434 2.37 -30.97 2.37
CA CYS A 434 3.43 -30.00 2.20
C CYS A 434 2.88 -28.60 1.89
N GLY A 435 3.68 -27.60 2.21
CA GLY A 435 3.43 -26.21 1.82
C GLY A 435 2.64 -25.43 2.88
N SER A 436 3.35 -24.50 3.53
CA SER A 436 2.70 -23.38 4.22
C SER A 436 2.20 -22.38 3.18
N PRO A 437 0.99 -21.81 3.32
CA PRO A 437 0.02 -21.97 4.40
C PRO A 437 -1.08 -23.05 4.15
N SER A 438 -1.01 -23.81 3.06
CA SER A 438 -2.03 -24.80 2.68
C SER A 438 -2.26 -25.89 3.75
N ALA A 439 -1.20 -26.34 4.44
CA ALA A 439 -1.32 -27.26 5.58
C ALA A 439 -2.10 -26.65 6.77
N LEU A 440 -1.88 -25.36 7.05
CA LEU A 440 -2.59 -24.65 8.11
C LEU A 440 -4.09 -24.54 7.81
N ASN A 441 -4.45 -24.27 6.55
CA ASN A 441 -5.86 -24.25 6.15
C ASN A 441 -6.56 -25.58 6.42
N ARG A 442 -5.91 -26.71 6.13
CA ARG A 442 -6.48 -28.04 6.39
C ARG A 442 -6.72 -28.27 7.87
N ILE A 443 -5.75 -27.93 8.73
CA ILE A 443 -5.89 -28.04 10.18
C ILE A 443 -7.10 -27.23 10.67
N LEU A 444 -7.22 -25.99 10.22
CA LEU A 444 -8.32 -25.10 10.63
C LEU A 444 -9.68 -25.59 10.10
N GLU A 445 -9.75 -26.05 8.86
CA GLU A 445 -10.98 -26.65 8.29
C GLU A 445 -11.42 -27.89 9.05
N GLU A 446 -10.47 -28.76 9.37
CA GLU A 446 -10.72 -29.99 10.13
C GLU A 446 -11.16 -29.69 11.56
N ALA A 447 -10.55 -28.73 12.23
CA ALA A 447 -10.96 -28.29 13.56
C ALA A 447 -12.39 -27.70 13.56
N ILE A 448 -12.74 -26.89 12.56
CA ILE A 448 -14.09 -26.35 12.40
C ILE A 448 -15.09 -27.47 12.09
N ALA A 449 -14.75 -28.41 11.22
CA ALA A 449 -15.60 -29.56 10.90
C ALA A 449 -15.87 -30.46 12.12
N ARG A 450 -14.94 -30.49 13.08
CA ARG A 450 -15.05 -31.20 14.36
C ARG A 450 -15.77 -30.38 15.44
N ASN A 451 -16.25 -29.17 15.15
CA ASN A 451 -16.86 -28.24 16.10
C ASN A 451 -15.96 -27.89 17.30
N TYR A 452 -14.66 -27.71 17.06
CA TYR A 452 -13.77 -27.18 18.09
C TYR A 452 -13.86 -25.65 18.17
N ASP A 453 -14.14 -25.13 19.36
CA ASP A 453 -14.14 -23.68 19.62
C ASP A 453 -12.72 -23.10 19.74
N ALA A 454 -11.76 -23.93 20.15
CA ALA A 454 -10.37 -23.55 20.30
C ALA A 454 -9.42 -24.71 19.96
N ILE A 455 -8.23 -24.39 19.42
CA ILE A 455 -7.14 -25.36 19.18
C ILE A 455 -5.80 -24.77 19.60
N ILE A 456 -4.86 -25.66 19.90
CA ILE A 456 -3.44 -25.33 20.08
C ILE A 456 -2.66 -25.92 18.91
N ILE A 457 -1.90 -25.09 18.19
CA ILE A 457 -0.99 -25.56 17.14
C ILE A 457 0.45 -25.46 17.63
N ARG A 458 1.12 -26.61 17.75
CA ARG A 458 2.58 -26.69 17.85
C ARG A 458 3.19 -26.66 16.47
N ALA A 459 4.06 -25.71 16.18
CA ALA A 459 4.75 -25.63 14.90
C ALA A 459 6.25 -25.41 15.06
N ASP A 460 7.02 -26.03 14.17
CA ASP A 460 8.49 -25.95 14.08
C ASP A 460 8.98 -24.82 13.14
N SER A 461 8.09 -23.91 12.76
CA SER A 461 8.31 -22.87 11.77
C SER A 461 7.95 -21.49 12.32
N GLU A 462 8.94 -20.81 12.90
CA GLU A 462 8.83 -19.41 13.35
C GLU A 462 8.23 -18.52 12.25
N LYS A 463 8.70 -18.67 11.01
CA LYS A 463 8.22 -17.88 9.87
C LYS A 463 6.71 -18.05 9.64
N LEU A 464 6.17 -19.25 9.84
CA LEU A 464 4.73 -19.51 9.71
C LEU A 464 3.95 -18.80 10.81
N ILE A 465 4.41 -18.94 12.07
CA ILE A 465 3.78 -18.32 13.25
C ILE A 465 3.76 -16.80 13.08
N LYS A 466 4.91 -16.18 12.82
CA LYS A 466 5.02 -14.73 12.55
C LYS A 466 4.16 -14.29 11.37
N SER A 467 4.10 -15.09 10.30
CA SER A 467 3.24 -14.76 9.14
C SER A 467 1.75 -14.80 9.46
N PHE A 468 1.29 -15.73 10.30
CA PHE A 468 -0.13 -15.91 10.61
C PHE A 468 -0.63 -14.99 11.74
N GLU A 469 0.20 -14.71 12.73
CA GLU A 469 -0.17 -13.81 13.83
C GLU A 469 0.11 -12.34 13.51
N ALA A 470 1.31 -12.05 13.00
CA ALA A 470 1.81 -10.70 12.88
C ALA A 470 1.48 -10.12 11.49
N HIS A 471 1.81 -10.86 10.42
CA HIS A 471 1.72 -10.30 9.07
C HIS A 471 0.34 -10.37 8.43
N LEU A 472 -0.48 -11.34 8.84
CA LEU A 472 -1.75 -11.67 8.16
C LEU A 472 -2.71 -10.48 8.10
N GLU A 473 -2.87 -9.76 9.22
CA GLU A 473 -3.72 -8.57 9.30
C GLU A 473 -3.14 -7.39 8.50
N VAL A 474 -1.81 -7.26 8.46
CA VAL A 474 -1.16 -6.23 7.64
C VAL A 474 -1.37 -6.51 6.15
N TRP A 475 -1.21 -7.76 5.74
CA TRP A 475 -1.40 -8.20 4.37
C TRP A 475 -2.85 -8.00 3.93
N ARG A 476 -3.82 -8.36 4.77
CA ARG A 476 -5.24 -8.09 4.51
C ARG A 476 -5.50 -6.60 4.29
N ARG A 477 -5.06 -5.74 5.22
CA ARG A 477 -5.23 -4.27 5.12
C ARG A 477 -4.68 -3.73 3.79
N ASN A 478 -3.53 -4.24 3.36
CA ASN A 478 -2.86 -3.86 2.12
C ASN A 478 -3.38 -4.59 0.86
N GLY A 479 -4.52 -5.29 0.93
CA GLY A 479 -5.12 -5.97 -0.22
C GLY A 479 -4.30 -7.17 -0.71
N TRP A 480 -3.68 -7.90 0.21
CA TRP A 480 -2.84 -9.06 -0.05
C TRP A 480 -1.62 -8.77 -0.94
N ARG A 481 -1.05 -7.57 -0.79
CA ARG A 481 0.12 -7.09 -1.52
C ARG A 481 1.26 -6.74 -0.58
N ASN A 482 2.48 -6.88 -1.08
CA ASN A 482 3.69 -6.48 -0.36
C ASN A 482 3.96 -4.97 -0.51
N SER A 483 5.04 -4.48 0.09
CA SER A 483 5.46 -3.06 0.01
C SER A 483 5.77 -2.56 -1.41
N GLN A 484 5.97 -3.46 -2.37
CA GLN A 484 6.16 -3.15 -3.79
C GLN A 484 4.83 -3.22 -4.58
N HIS A 485 3.69 -3.29 -3.88
CA HIS A 485 2.35 -3.50 -4.44
C HIS A 485 2.19 -4.78 -5.26
N LYS A 486 3.13 -5.73 -5.16
CA LYS A 486 3.01 -7.05 -5.79
C LYS A 486 2.17 -7.96 -4.93
N ARG A 487 1.36 -8.81 -5.56
CA ARG A 487 0.55 -9.81 -4.85
C ARG A 487 1.47 -10.73 -4.03
N ILE A 488 1.06 -11.02 -2.80
CA ILE A 488 1.82 -11.91 -1.90
C ILE A 488 1.77 -13.34 -2.45
N ALA A 489 2.87 -14.06 -2.31
CA ALA A 489 2.94 -15.46 -2.73
C ALA A 489 1.87 -16.29 -1.98
N LYS A 490 1.13 -17.10 -2.72
CA LYS A 490 0.01 -17.90 -2.19
C LYS A 490 -1.05 -17.05 -1.46
N SER A 491 -1.34 -15.83 -1.94
CA SER A 491 -2.31 -14.93 -1.32
C SER A 491 -3.68 -15.56 -1.08
N ALA A 492 -4.15 -16.42 -2.00
CA ALA A 492 -5.43 -17.11 -1.86
C ALA A 492 -5.47 -18.04 -0.63
N ASP A 493 -4.38 -18.78 -0.37
CA ASP A 493 -4.32 -19.65 0.79
C ASP A 493 -4.24 -18.84 2.09
N TRP A 494 -3.52 -17.71 2.11
CA TRP A 494 -3.46 -16.82 3.28
C TRP A 494 -4.80 -16.14 3.56
N GLU A 495 -5.52 -15.73 2.53
CA GLU A 495 -6.85 -15.16 2.65
C GLU A 495 -7.86 -16.17 3.23
N LYS A 496 -7.78 -17.42 2.76
CA LYS A 496 -8.53 -18.53 3.36
C LYS A 496 -8.15 -18.74 4.84
N ALA A 497 -6.86 -18.72 5.15
CA ALA A 497 -6.36 -18.89 6.52
C ALA A 497 -6.90 -17.79 7.45
N TRP A 498 -6.95 -16.55 6.97
CA TRP A 498 -7.51 -15.42 7.69
C TRP A 498 -9.02 -15.59 7.96
N LYS A 499 -9.81 -16.01 6.96
CA LYS A 499 -11.25 -16.30 7.14
C LYS A 499 -11.48 -17.40 8.18
N LEU A 500 -10.68 -18.45 8.15
CA LEU A 500 -10.77 -19.56 9.10
C LEU A 500 -10.35 -19.11 10.51
N LYS A 501 -9.34 -18.23 10.64
CA LYS A 501 -8.89 -17.64 11.91
C LYS A 501 -10.03 -16.92 12.67
N GLN A 502 -11.00 -16.33 11.95
CA GLN A 502 -12.12 -15.64 12.60
C GLN A 502 -13.15 -16.60 13.23
N LYS A 503 -13.11 -17.89 12.88
CA LYS A 503 -14.12 -18.88 13.29
C LYS A 503 -13.67 -19.76 14.45
N ILE A 504 -12.38 -19.78 14.77
CA ILE A 504 -11.82 -20.64 15.81
C ILE A 504 -10.74 -19.90 16.60
N ARG A 505 -10.72 -20.08 17.92
CA ARG A 505 -9.67 -19.51 18.76
C ARG A 505 -8.39 -20.33 18.65
N LEU A 506 -7.30 -19.71 18.18
CA LEU A 506 -6.03 -20.39 17.97
C LEU A 506 -4.97 -19.91 18.97
N THR A 507 -4.21 -20.86 19.52
CA THR A 507 -3.03 -20.58 20.35
C THR A 507 -1.80 -21.27 19.74
N TRP A 508 -0.68 -20.57 19.64
CA TRP A 508 0.58 -21.13 19.15
C TRP A 508 1.47 -21.62 20.27
N GLU A 509 2.18 -22.70 19.99
CA GLU A 509 3.27 -23.21 20.81
C GLU A 509 4.49 -23.46 19.90
N SER A 510 5.68 -23.02 20.32
CA SER A 510 6.89 -23.28 19.55
C SER A 510 7.34 -24.74 19.67
N MET A 511 7.78 -25.34 18.57
CA MET A 511 8.47 -26.63 18.52
C MET A 511 9.96 -26.45 18.17
N ASP A 512 10.62 -25.46 18.76
CA ASP A 512 12.06 -25.24 18.56
C ASP A 512 12.91 -26.42 19.06
N ILE A 513 12.48 -27.06 20.16
CA ILE A 513 13.07 -28.31 20.66
C ILE A 513 12.04 -29.43 20.50
N VAL A 514 12.31 -30.33 19.56
CA VAL A 514 11.49 -31.53 19.32
C VAL A 514 11.72 -32.54 20.45
N ASP A 515 10.71 -32.78 21.26
CA ASP A 515 10.81 -33.73 22.36
C ASP A 515 10.51 -35.19 21.93
N ARG A 516 10.51 -36.12 22.89
CA ARG A 516 10.23 -37.53 22.61
C ARG A 516 8.80 -37.76 22.13
N ASP A 517 7.84 -37.02 22.69
CA ASP A 517 6.42 -37.15 22.32
C ASP A 517 6.19 -36.60 20.90
N ASP A 518 6.79 -35.46 20.57
CA ASP A 518 6.76 -34.90 19.21
C ASP A 518 7.31 -35.89 18.18
N ARG A 519 8.39 -36.62 18.51
CA ARG A 519 8.92 -37.69 17.64
C ARG A 519 8.00 -38.90 17.55
N MET A 520 7.29 -39.26 18.63
CA MET A 520 6.33 -40.36 18.59
C MET A 520 5.12 -40.03 17.72
N GLN A 521 4.58 -38.82 17.82
CA GLN A 521 3.45 -38.39 17.00
C GLN A 521 3.84 -38.25 15.53
N ASN A 522 5.07 -37.79 15.23
CA ASN A 522 5.55 -37.68 13.85
C ASN A 522 5.60 -39.02 13.11
N LYS A 523 5.85 -40.14 13.82
CA LYS A 523 5.84 -41.50 13.22
C LYS A 523 4.46 -41.89 12.68
N LYS A 524 3.39 -41.25 13.15
CA LYS A 524 2.03 -41.49 12.67
C LYS A 524 1.75 -40.77 11.35
N ILE A 525 2.62 -39.84 10.94
CA ILE A 525 2.49 -39.13 9.66
C ILE A 525 3.14 -40.00 8.58
N PRO A 526 2.42 -40.35 7.50
CA PRO A 526 2.98 -41.07 6.37
C PRO A 526 4.15 -40.30 5.74
N VAL A 527 5.18 -41.04 5.33
CA VAL A 527 6.36 -40.45 4.65
C VAL A 527 5.90 -39.69 3.42
N TYR A 528 6.26 -38.41 3.35
CA TYR A 528 5.87 -37.56 2.23
C TYR A 528 6.56 -38.03 0.94
N VAL A 529 5.77 -38.58 0.01
CA VAL A 529 6.23 -38.91 -1.34
C VAL A 529 5.93 -37.71 -2.25
N LYS A 530 6.98 -37.03 -2.70
CA LYS A 530 6.86 -35.93 -3.66
C LYS A 530 6.42 -36.52 -5.00
N THR A 531 5.12 -36.41 -5.30
CA THR A 531 4.57 -36.73 -6.62
C THR A 531 4.83 -35.58 -7.59
#